data_AF-A0A1H0QGX6-F1
#
_entry.id   AF-A0A1H0QGX6-F1
#
_cell.length_a   1.000
_cell.length_b   1.000
_cell.length_c   1.000
_cell.angle_alpha   90.00
_cell.angle_beta   90.00
_cell.angle_gamma   90.00
#
_symmetry.space_group_name_H-M   'P 1'
#
loop_
_entity.id
_entity.type
_entity.pdbx_description
1 polymer ?
#
loop_
_entity_poly.entity_id
_entity_poly.type
_entity_poly.pdbx_seq_one_letter_code
_entity_poly.pdbx_strand_id
1 'polypeptide(L)'
;MFSHIMIGTNDLDRAKTFYDALLGTLDVRPAKVDRHRIFYFTKTGTFSVSKPINGAPATFANGGTIGFTANSPEQADAWHAAGVAHGATPCEDPPGIREGAGNKLYIAYLRDPDGNKICAVHRMTS
;
A
#
# COMPACT_ATOMS: atom_id res chain seq x y z
N MET A 1 -5.69 15.62 -1.03
CA MET A 1 -4.52 16.42 -1.46
C MET A 1 -3.83 15.78 -2.67
N PHE A 2 -3.50 14.48 -2.67
CA PHE A 2 -2.85 13.85 -3.82
C PHE A 2 -3.84 13.51 -4.94
N SER A 3 -3.52 13.91 -6.18
CA SER A 3 -4.27 13.46 -7.36
C SER A 3 -3.96 12.00 -7.69
N HIS A 4 -2.67 11.65 -7.65
CA HIS A 4 -2.18 10.30 -7.84
C HIS A 4 -0.83 10.08 -7.15
N ILE A 5 -0.52 8.81 -6.91
CA ILE A 5 0.78 8.33 -6.43
C ILE A 5 1.20 7.18 -7.34
N MET A 6 2.46 7.16 -7.78
CA MET A 6 3.02 6.06 -8.55
C MET A 6 4.28 5.53 -7.87
N ILE A 7 4.41 4.20 -7.83
CA ILE A 7 5.62 3.52 -7.37
C ILE A 7 6.13 2.54 -8.44
N GLY A 8 7.40 2.17 -8.34
CA GLY A 8 8.05 1.25 -9.27
C GLY A 8 7.85 -0.21 -8.86
N THR A 9 7.75 -1.09 -9.86
CA THR A 9 7.90 -2.55 -9.70
C THR A 9 8.83 -3.13 -10.76
N ASN A 10 9.54 -4.21 -10.41
CA ASN A 10 10.30 -5.01 -11.37
C ASN A 10 9.46 -6.11 -12.03
N ASP A 11 8.27 -6.43 -11.49
CA ASP A 11 7.37 -7.46 -12.00
C ASP A 11 5.90 -7.00 -11.87
N LEU A 12 5.31 -6.62 -13.02
CA LEU A 12 3.97 -6.03 -13.05
C LEU A 12 2.88 -7.03 -12.68
N ASP A 13 3.03 -8.31 -13.03
CA ASP A 13 2.02 -9.33 -12.77
C ASP A 13 2.03 -9.74 -11.30
N ARG A 14 3.23 -9.85 -10.72
CA ARG A 14 3.41 -10.05 -9.28
C ARG A 14 2.87 -8.86 -8.49
N ALA A 15 3.19 -7.63 -8.90
CA ALA A 15 2.67 -6.43 -8.27
C ALA A 15 1.15 -6.33 -8.37
N LYS A 16 0.55 -6.67 -9.52
CA LYS A 16 -0.90 -6.68 -9.69
C LYS A 16 -1.56 -7.67 -8.75
N THR A 17 -1.07 -8.91 -8.71
CA THR A 17 -1.60 -9.96 -7.83
C THR A 17 -1.54 -9.53 -6.36
N PHE A 18 -0.39 -8.97 -5.95
CA PHE A 18 -0.18 -8.45 -4.61
C PHE A 18 -1.15 -7.30 -4.28
N TYR A 19 -1.20 -6.26 -5.11
CA TYR A 19 -2.00 -5.07 -4.81
C TYR A 19 -3.51 -5.27 -5.01
N ASP A 20 -3.94 -6.19 -5.87
CA ASP A 20 -5.36 -6.58 -5.97
C ASP A 20 -5.83 -7.22 -4.66
N ALA A 21 -5.06 -8.18 -4.14
CA ALA A 21 -5.37 -8.84 -2.87
C ALA A 21 -5.30 -7.86 -1.69
N LEU A 22 -4.24 -7.04 -1.67
CA LEU A 22 -3.99 -6.09 -0.59
C LEU A 22 -5.07 -5.00 -0.55
N LEU A 23 -5.30 -4.29 -1.65
CA LEU A 23 -6.23 -3.15 -1.69
C LEU A 23 -7.69 -3.60 -1.72
N GLY A 24 -7.97 -4.85 -2.11
CA GLY A 24 -9.29 -5.46 -1.95
C GLY A 24 -9.77 -5.48 -0.49
N THR A 25 -8.84 -5.61 0.47
CA THR A 25 -9.18 -5.50 1.91
C THR A 25 -9.65 -4.11 2.32
N LEU A 26 -9.31 -3.07 1.54
CA LEU A 26 -9.68 -1.68 1.73
C LEU A 26 -10.85 -1.25 0.82
N ASP A 27 -11.62 -2.22 0.31
CA ASP A 27 -12.76 -2.00 -0.58
C ASP A 27 -12.40 -1.29 -1.90
N VAL A 28 -11.14 -1.39 -2.33
CA VAL A 28 -10.68 -0.85 -3.61
C VAL A 28 -10.89 -1.89 -4.70
N ARG A 29 -11.47 -1.46 -5.83
CA ARG A 29 -11.69 -2.35 -6.98
C ARG A 29 -10.37 -2.82 -7.60
N PRO A 30 -10.35 -4.01 -8.22
CA PRO A 30 -9.16 -4.53 -8.90
C PRO A 30 -8.59 -3.58 -9.95
N ALA A 31 -7.30 -3.73 -10.23
CA ALA A 31 -6.56 -2.81 -11.08
C ALA A 31 -7.05 -2.79 -12.52
N LYS A 32 -7.03 -1.60 -13.13
CA LYS A 32 -7.04 -1.45 -14.59
C LYS A 32 -5.60 -1.49 -15.10
N VAL A 33 -5.32 -2.40 -16.02
CA VAL A 33 -4.00 -2.51 -16.67
C VAL A 33 -3.93 -1.57 -17.88
N ASP A 34 -2.83 -0.84 -18.00
CA ASP A 34 -2.48 -0.04 -19.17
C ASP A 34 -0.99 -0.21 -19.48
N ARG A 35 -0.69 -1.06 -20.47
CA ARG A 35 0.66 -1.38 -20.92
C ARG A 35 1.57 -1.82 -19.76
N HIS A 36 2.50 -0.97 -19.35
CA HIS A 36 3.50 -1.23 -18.32
C HIS A 36 3.09 -0.72 -16.93
N ARG A 37 1.80 -0.44 -16.74
CA ARG A 37 1.22 0.20 -15.55
C ARG A 37 -0.06 -0.48 -15.12
N ILE A 38 -0.32 -0.45 -13.83
CA ILE A 38 -1.61 -0.82 -13.24
C ILE A 38 -2.14 0.34 -12.40
N PHE A 39 -3.45 0.53 -12.40
CA PHE A 39 -4.12 1.66 -11.76
C PHE A 39 -5.26 1.20 -10.86
N TYR A 40 -5.27 1.74 -9.65
CA TYR A 40 -6.32 1.60 -8.65
C TYR A 40 -7.00 2.96 -8.46
N PHE A 41 -8.25 3.07 -8.89
CA PHE A 41 -9.01 4.32 -8.86
C PHE A 41 -9.93 4.35 -7.65
N THR A 42 -9.83 5.42 -6.86
CA THR A 42 -10.77 5.72 -5.78
C THR A 42 -11.49 7.04 -6.06
N LYS A 43 -12.47 7.40 -5.22
CA LYS A 43 -13.16 8.69 -5.33
C LYS A 43 -12.24 9.89 -5.06
N THR A 44 -11.12 9.68 -4.36
CA THR A 44 -10.28 10.75 -3.80
C THR A 44 -8.87 10.79 -4.37
N GLY A 45 -8.49 9.81 -5.21
CA GLY A 45 -7.19 9.77 -5.86
C GLY A 45 -6.95 8.48 -6.63
N THR A 46 -5.75 8.35 -7.21
CA THR A 46 -5.33 7.16 -7.94
C THR A 46 -4.01 6.62 -7.38
N PHE A 47 -3.94 5.34 -7.09
CA PHE A 47 -2.68 4.65 -6.81
C PHE A 47 -2.26 3.84 -8.03
N SER A 48 -0.98 3.87 -8.37
CA SER A 48 -0.47 3.14 -9.52
C SER A 48 0.88 2.50 -9.25
N VAL A 49 1.09 1.37 -9.91
CA VAL A 49 2.37 0.67 -9.92
C VAL A 49 2.81 0.52 -11.38
N SER A 50 4.07 0.80 -11.65
CA SER A 50 4.60 0.88 -13.02
C SER A 50 5.97 0.23 -13.13
N LYS A 51 6.26 -0.39 -14.26
CA LYS A 51 7.67 -0.58 -14.65
C LYS A 51 8.29 0.81 -14.90
N PRO A 52 9.52 1.10 -14.42
CA PRO A 52 10.11 2.43 -14.58
C PRO A 52 10.26 2.85 -16.05
N ILE A 53 9.88 4.09 -16.36
CA ILE A 53 9.86 4.59 -17.75
C ILE A 53 11.26 4.74 -18.35
N ASN A 54 12.28 4.93 -17.52
CA ASN A 54 13.68 5.03 -17.93
C ASN A 54 14.32 3.66 -18.20
N GLY A 55 13.60 2.55 -18.00
CA GLY A 55 14.11 1.19 -18.18
C GLY A 55 15.08 0.70 -17.11
N ALA A 56 15.40 1.51 -16.09
CA ALA A 56 16.21 1.06 -14.97
C ALA A 56 15.38 0.16 -14.02
N PRO A 57 16.02 -0.69 -13.20
CA PRO A 57 15.31 -1.44 -12.16
C PRO A 57 14.52 -0.52 -11.23
N ALA A 58 13.34 -0.96 -10.81
CA ALA A 58 12.58 -0.27 -9.79
C ALA A 58 13.30 -0.34 -8.46
N THR A 59 13.33 0.78 -7.74
CA THR A 59 13.89 0.91 -6.40
C THR A 59 12.87 1.57 -5.49
N PHE A 60 12.93 1.24 -4.20
CA PHE A 60 12.14 1.92 -3.19
C PHE A 60 12.80 3.24 -2.76
N ALA A 61 11.99 4.19 -2.33
CA ALA A 61 12.48 5.44 -1.73
C ALA A 61 12.88 5.20 -0.27
N ASN A 62 14.16 5.38 0.08
CA ASN A 62 14.58 5.38 1.47
C ASN A 62 13.97 6.59 2.21
N GLY A 63 13.25 6.34 3.31
CA GLY A 63 12.42 7.33 4.00
C GLY A 63 11.03 7.56 3.38
N GLY A 64 10.75 6.99 2.20
CA GLY A 64 9.44 7.04 1.57
C GLY A 64 8.46 6.08 2.25
N THR A 65 7.20 6.48 2.38
CA THR A 65 6.10 5.63 2.86
C THR A 65 4.79 6.07 2.24
N ILE A 66 4.03 5.14 1.66
CA ILE A 66 2.68 5.41 1.16
C ILE A 66 1.65 4.82 2.14
N GLY A 67 0.85 5.70 2.75
CA GLY A 67 -0.21 5.32 3.67
C GLY A 67 -1.58 5.26 3.00
N PHE A 68 -2.23 4.11 3.11
CA PHE A 68 -3.62 3.88 2.71
C PHE A 68 -4.54 4.04 3.92
N THR A 69 -5.70 4.67 3.72
CA THR A 69 -6.70 4.82 4.78
C THR A 69 -7.44 3.51 4.99
N ALA A 70 -7.50 3.06 6.23
CA ALA A 70 -8.39 1.99 6.69
C ALA A 70 -9.54 2.58 7.53
N ASN A 71 -10.71 1.96 7.43
CA ASN A 71 -11.93 2.36 8.13
C ASN A 71 -12.03 1.78 9.54
N SER A 72 -11.21 0.78 9.89
CA SER A 72 -11.14 0.22 11.24
C SER A 72 -9.77 -0.45 11.51
N PRO A 73 -9.44 -0.74 12.78
CA PRO A 73 -8.28 -1.56 13.15
C PRO A 73 -8.29 -2.95 12.48
N GLU A 74 -9.45 -3.60 12.45
CA GLU A 74 -9.63 -4.94 11.86
C GLU A 74 -9.37 -4.91 10.36
N GLN A 75 -9.73 -3.82 9.68
CA GLN A 75 -9.43 -3.66 8.26
C GLN A 75 -7.91 -3.48 8.03
N ALA A 76 -7.21 -2.78 8.93
CA ALA A 76 -5.75 -2.68 8.86
C ALA A 76 -5.05 -4.02 9.17
N ASP A 77 -5.61 -4.84 10.07
CA ASP A 77 -5.11 -6.20 10.32
C ASP A 77 -5.34 -7.13 9.13
N ALA A 78 -6.53 -7.10 8.53
CA ALA A 78 -6.84 -7.85 7.33
C ALA A 78 -5.91 -7.46 6.17
N TRP A 79 -5.67 -6.15 6.00
CA TRP A 79 -4.70 -5.62 5.04
C TRP A 79 -3.29 -6.16 5.29
N HIS A 80 -2.83 -6.16 6.54
CA HIS A 80 -1.51 -6.68 6.90
C HIS A 80 -1.40 -8.18 6.60
N ALA A 81 -2.36 -8.98 7.04
CA ALA A 81 -2.39 -10.42 6.83
C ALA A 81 -2.44 -10.78 5.34
N ALA A 82 -3.26 -10.08 4.54
CA ALA A 82 -3.34 -10.27 3.10
C ALA A 82 -2.01 -9.96 2.42
N GLY A 83 -1.35 -8.86 2.81
CA GLY A 83 -0.05 -8.51 2.27
C GLY A 83 1.01 -9.58 2.55
N VAL A 84 1.12 -10.04 3.79
CA VAL A 84 2.07 -11.11 4.17
C VAL A 84 1.80 -12.39 3.37
N ALA A 85 0.53 -12.79 3.23
CA ALA A 85 0.15 -13.96 2.46
C ALA A 85 0.50 -13.85 0.95
N HIS A 86 0.64 -12.64 0.42
CA HIS A 86 0.97 -12.36 -0.99
C HIS A 86 2.41 -11.86 -1.19
N GLY A 87 3.30 -12.11 -0.22
CA GLY A 87 4.74 -11.90 -0.38
C GLY A 87 5.26 -10.53 0.06
N ALA A 88 4.49 -9.76 0.83
CA ALA A 88 5.06 -8.63 1.56
C ALA A 88 5.89 -9.09 2.75
N THR A 89 6.88 -8.27 3.10
CA THR A 89 7.69 -8.44 4.31
C THR A 89 7.12 -7.56 5.43
N PRO A 90 6.79 -8.13 6.61
CA PRO A 90 6.48 -7.35 7.81
C PRO A 90 7.58 -6.34 8.12
N CYS A 91 7.19 -5.16 8.58
CA CYS A 91 8.14 -4.17 9.10
C CYS A 91 8.43 -4.39 10.59
N GLU A 92 9.33 -3.57 11.14
CA GLU A 92 9.92 -3.72 12.49
C GLU A 92 8.87 -3.91 13.59
N ASP A 93 7.79 -3.13 13.57
CA ASP A 93 6.72 -3.28 14.54
C ASP A 93 5.48 -3.99 13.95
N PRO A 94 4.79 -4.82 14.75
CA PRO A 94 3.50 -5.39 14.37
C PRO A 94 2.41 -4.31 14.24
N PRO A 95 1.28 -4.64 13.58
CA PRO A 95 0.06 -3.85 13.61
C PRO A 95 -0.32 -3.45 15.04
N GLY A 96 -0.71 -2.20 15.23
CA GLY A 96 -1.15 -1.75 16.54
C GLY A 96 -1.35 -0.26 16.67
N ILE A 97 -1.72 0.12 17.88
CA ILE A 97 -1.95 1.51 18.26
C ILE A 97 -0.61 2.25 18.34
N ARG A 98 -0.58 3.47 17.82
CA ARG A 98 0.48 4.47 17.99
C ARG A 98 -0.17 5.77 18.48
N GLU A 99 0.32 6.27 19.59
CA GLU A 99 -0.17 7.50 20.23
C GLU A 99 0.92 8.57 20.21
N GLY A 100 0.55 9.79 19.83
CA GLY A 100 1.47 10.92 19.80
C GLY A 100 0.78 12.20 19.37
N ALA A 101 1.21 13.33 19.95
CA ALA A 101 0.69 14.66 19.62
C ALA A 101 -0.86 14.78 19.65
N GLY A 102 -1.50 14.11 20.61
CA GLY A 102 -2.96 14.13 20.79
C GLY A 102 -3.75 13.29 19.78
N ASN A 103 -3.09 12.49 18.94
CA ASN A 103 -3.74 11.59 18.00
C ASN A 103 -3.49 10.12 18.36
N LYS A 104 -4.52 9.29 18.17
CA LYS A 104 -4.44 7.84 18.31
C LYS A 104 -4.67 7.20 16.94
N LEU A 105 -3.67 6.46 16.48
CA LEU A 105 -3.68 5.82 15.16
C LEU A 105 -3.54 4.32 15.33
N TYR A 106 -4.31 3.54 14.60
CA TYR A 106 -3.98 2.14 14.36
C TYR A 106 -3.21 2.03 13.05
N ILE A 107 -2.01 1.47 13.09
CA ILE A 107 -1.13 1.41 11.93
C ILE A 107 -0.58 0.00 11.74
N ALA A 108 -0.59 -0.46 10.50
CA ALA A 108 0.09 -1.68 10.06
C ALA A 108 1.07 -1.35 8.92
N TYR A 109 2.32 -1.81 9.01
CA TYR A 109 3.37 -1.53 8.02
C TYR A 109 3.80 -2.80 7.28
N LEU A 110 4.06 -2.65 5.98
CA LEU A 110 4.62 -3.70 5.14
C LEU A 110 5.66 -3.10 4.18
N ARG A 111 6.54 -3.96 3.68
CA ARG A 111 7.24 -3.73 2.40
C ARG A 111 6.61 -4.59 1.33
N ASP A 112 6.26 -3.99 0.21
CA ASP A 112 5.78 -4.73 -0.96
C ASP A 112 6.89 -5.65 -1.55
N PRO A 113 6.58 -6.48 -2.56
CA PRO A 113 7.56 -7.38 -3.18
C PRO A 113 8.78 -6.70 -3.83
N ASP A 114 8.76 -5.37 -4.02
CA ASP A 114 9.87 -4.57 -4.56
C ASP A 114 10.51 -3.66 -3.49
N GLY A 115 10.12 -3.81 -2.22
CA GLY A 115 10.68 -3.13 -1.07
C GLY A 115 10.05 -1.76 -0.75
N ASN A 116 9.04 -1.32 -1.50
CA ASN A 116 8.34 -0.07 -1.24
C ASN A 116 7.65 -0.16 0.13
N LYS A 117 7.95 0.78 1.03
CA LYS A 117 7.32 0.82 2.34
C LYS A 117 5.90 1.40 2.21
N ILE A 118 4.93 0.63 2.67
CA ILE A 118 3.51 0.95 2.63
C ILE A 118 2.87 0.73 4.00
N CYS A 119 1.76 1.40 4.29
CA CYS A 119 0.99 1.15 5.50
C CYS A 119 -0.52 1.29 5.30
N ALA A 120 -1.28 0.60 6.14
CA ALA A 120 -2.67 0.91 6.41
C ALA A 120 -2.76 1.74 7.70
N VAL A 121 -3.53 2.83 7.67
CA VAL A 121 -3.71 3.74 8.80
C VAL A 121 -5.19 3.97 9.04
N HIS A 122 -5.63 3.68 10.26
CA HIS A 122 -6.94 4.07 10.76
C HIS A 122 -6.77 5.15 11.84
N ARG A 123 -7.41 6.31 11.64
CA ARG A 123 -7.45 7.37 12.65
C ARG A 123 -8.56 7.03 13.65
N MET A 124 -8.18 6.74 14.88
CA MET A 124 -9.14 6.49 15.95
C MET A 124 -9.64 7.85 16.43
N THR A 125 -10.91 8.15 16.17
CA THR A 125 -11.55 9.32 16.76
C THR A 125 -11.69 9.11 18.26
N SER A 126 -11.30 10.12 19.04
CA SER A 126 -11.62 10.20 20.47
C SER A 126 -13.13 10.26 20.71
#